data_AF-A0A518C654-F1
#
_entry.id   AF-A0A518C654-F1
#
_cell.length_a   1.000
_cell.length_b   1.000
_cell.length_c   1.000
_cell.angle_alpha   90.00
_cell.angle_beta   90.00
_cell.angle_gamma   90.00
#
_symmetry.space_group_name_H-M   'P 1'
#
loop_
_entity.id
_entity.type
_entity.pdbx_description
1 polymer ?
#
loop_
_entity_poly.entity_id
_entity_poly.type
_entity_poly.pdbx_seq_one_letter_code
_entity_poly.pdbx_strand_id
1 'polypeptide(L)'
;MPPEISQNALPISADEKIEPEKLRERIDQVLDFTLKHRHLNTQDHAAWQILHGSLAYGRAFPVMHEGQPIPVIDYLAEGGRMNGWTIERGFKLQSKEEGKDNFGMRAVTEPGTRAGQGHYDQWLAILSQCDVPPDATFVVGPDTFTMTNFVQQVQLDTSRNHLREFSWTLIGLTKYFPTDHSWTDISGKKWSIADLAQIEIEQGLANGACGGTHRLIGLTMALNRRKKAGLPIEGVWADAEQLIQESITAARQYQNPNGALSVNYFQRPGSSPDLAENLGTTGHTLEFLSLALDDEQLKEEWVRRAASYQCEVFERTQQVSLECGALYHAAHGLVLYRERVYGPREYSAE
;
A
#
# COMPACT_ATOMS: atom_id res chain seq x y z
N MET A 1 -30.09 21.47 -1.81
CA MET A 1 -30.33 20.09 -2.25
C MET A 1 -29.00 19.53 -2.71
N PRO A 2 -28.61 18.31 -2.32
CA PRO A 2 -27.50 17.65 -3.00
C PRO A 2 -27.86 17.54 -4.48
N PRO A 3 -26.92 17.72 -5.42
CA PRO A 3 -27.21 17.43 -6.82
C PRO A 3 -27.63 15.97 -6.92
N GLU A 4 -28.82 15.72 -7.47
CA GLU A 4 -29.25 14.38 -7.83
C GLU A 4 -28.19 13.80 -8.76
N ILE A 5 -27.52 12.74 -8.31
CA ILE A 5 -26.70 11.90 -9.17
C ILE A 5 -27.63 11.43 -10.27
N SER A 6 -27.41 11.89 -11.50
CA SER A 6 -28.14 11.41 -12.65
C SER A 6 -28.06 9.89 -12.65
N GLN A 7 -29.21 9.23 -12.44
CA GLN A 7 -29.33 7.77 -12.43
C GLN A 7 -29.06 7.13 -13.81
N ASN A 8 -28.73 7.94 -14.81
CA ASN A 8 -28.15 7.45 -16.06
C ASN A 8 -26.64 7.42 -15.94
N ALA A 9 -26.13 6.50 -15.11
CA ALA A 9 -24.77 6.03 -15.28
C ALA A 9 -24.69 5.42 -16.69
N LEU A 10 -24.13 6.16 -17.65
CA LEU A 10 -23.64 5.56 -18.89
C LEU A 10 -22.87 4.30 -18.51
N PRO A 11 -23.00 3.15 -19.20
CA PRO A 11 -22.22 1.98 -18.85
C PRO A 11 -20.75 2.36 -18.78
N ILE A 12 -20.05 1.93 -17.74
CA ILE A 12 -18.59 2.03 -17.73
C ILE A 12 -18.12 1.23 -18.95
N SER A 13 -17.28 1.84 -19.78
CA SER A 13 -16.98 1.35 -21.13
C SER A 13 -16.60 -0.12 -21.10
N ALA A 14 -17.27 -0.93 -21.92
CA ALA A 14 -17.01 -2.36 -22.04
C ALA A 14 -15.95 -2.67 -23.10
N ASP A 15 -15.18 -1.67 -23.54
CA ASP A 15 -14.22 -1.79 -24.65
C ASP A 15 -13.39 -3.07 -24.56
N GLU A 16 -13.63 -3.97 -25.52
CA GLU A 16 -12.98 -5.28 -25.57
C GLU A 16 -11.48 -5.19 -25.88
N LYS A 17 -11.06 -4.06 -26.45
CA LYS A 17 -9.66 -3.78 -26.79
C LYS A 17 -9.27 -2.36 -26.41
N ILE A 18 -8.26 -2.25 -25.55
CA ILE A 18 -7.71 -1.01 -25.03
C ILE A 18 -6.42 -0.69 -25.78
N GLU A 19 -6.40 0.45 -26.45
CA GLU A 19 -5.22 0.94 -27.17
C GLU A 19 -4.15 1.43 -26.16
N PRO A 20 -2.94 0.81 -26.13
CA PRO A 20 -1.99 1.02 -25.04
C PRO A 20 -1.54 2.48 -24.83
N GLU A 21 -1.29 3.22 -25.90
CA GLU A 21 -0.84 4.61 -25.81
C GLU A 21 -1.95 5.53 -25.29
N LYS A 22 -3.20 5.31 -25.70
CA LYS A 22 -4.36 6.04 -25.18
C LYS A 22 -4.60 5.75 -23.70
N LEU A 23 -4.40 4.49 -23.29
CA LEU A 23 -4.48 4.12 -21.88
C LEU A 23 -3.40 4.84 -21.06
N ARG A 24 -2.14 4.88 -21.55
CA ARG A 24 -1.06 5.62 -20.88
C ARG A 24 -1.45 7.08 -20.64
N GLU A 25 -1.94 7.76 -21.69
CA GLU A 25 -2.36 9.16 -21.60
C GLU A 25 -3.50 9.38 -20.59
N ARG A 26 -4.50 8.48 -20.57
CA ARG A 26 -5.60 8.55 -19.58
C ARG A 26 -5.11 8.33 -18.15
N ILE A 27 -4.23 7.36 -17.93
CA ILE A 27 -3.64 7.12 -16.60
C ILE A 27 -2.88 8.36 -16.14
N ASP A 28 -2.02 8.92 -17.01
CA ASP A 28 -1.25 10.12 -16.68
C ASP A 28 -2.18 11.30 -16.31
N GLN A 29 -3.25 11.53 -17.07
CA GLN A 29 -4.24 12.58 -16.76
C GLN A 29 -4.97 12.37 -15.43
N VAL A 30 -5.36 11.14 -15.13
CA VAL A 30 -6.06 10.77 -13.89
C VAL A 30 -5.15 10.94 -12.67
N LEU A 31 -3.90 10.51 -12.78
CA LEU A 31 -2.91 10.66 -11.72
C LEU A 31 -2.53 12.12 -11.49
N ASP A 32 -2.41 12.92 -12.56
CA ASP A 32 -2.17 14.36 -12.44
C ASP A 32 -3.35 15.10 -11.81
N PHE A 33 -4.58 14.77 -12.23
CA PHE A 33 -5.77 15.35 -11.63
C PHE A 33 -5.85 15.03 -10.13
N THR A 34 -5.61 13.77 -9.77
CA THR A 34 -5.63 13.31 -8.38
C THR A 34 -4.59 14.05 -7.54
N LEU A 35 -3.38 14.24 -8.06
CA LEU A 35 -2.31 14.98 -7.37
C LEU A 35 -2.62 16.48 -7.21
N LYS A 36 -3.12 17.13 -8.27
CA LYS A 36 -3.25 18.60 -8.37
C LYS A 36 -4.60 19.17 -7.93
N HIS A 37 -5.60 18.32 -7.73
CA HIS A 37 -6.96 18.78 -7.43
C HIS A 37 -7.60 18.09 -6.22
N ARG A 38 -7.12 16.92 -5.78
CA ARG A 38 -7.62 16.23 -4.58
C ARG A 38 -6.75 16.50 -3.36
N HIS A 39 -6.56 17.78 -3.05
CA HIS A 39 -5.71 18.21 -1.95
C HIS A 39 -6.21 17.73 -0.59
N LEU A 40 -5.28 17.21 0.21
CA LEU A 40 -5.49 16.97 1.63
C LEU A 40 -4.81 18.07 2.44
N ASN A 41 -5.23 18.21 3.69
CA ASN A 41 -4.67 19.20 4.61
C ASN A 41 -4.62 18.64 6.04
N THR A 42 -3.66 19.09 6.84
CA THR A 42 -3.44 18.57 8.20
C THR A 42 -4.48 19.03 9.22
N GLN A 43 -5.34 19.99 8.88
CA GLN A 43 -6.38 20.51 9.75
C GLN A 43 -7.62 19.60 9.72
N ASP A 44 -8.03 19.16 8.54
CA ASP A 44 -9.25 18.39 8.31
C ASP A 44 -8.99 16.89 8.12
N HIS A 45 -7.78 16.51 7.74
CA HIS A 45 -7.41 15.12 7.42
C HIS A 45 -6.38 14.58 8.41
N ALA A 46 -6.60 13.36 8.86
CA ALA A 46 -5.70 12.65 9.74
C ALA A 46 -4.59 11.91 8.98
N ALA A 47 -3.57 11.44 9.71
CA ALA A 47 -2.41 10.73 9.19
C ALA A 47 -2.80 9.52 8.34
N TRP A 48 -3.84 8.79 8.73
CA TRP A 48 -4.36 7.69 7.93
C TRP A 48 -4.77 8.16 6.53
N GLN A 49 -5.56 9.22 6.39
CA GLN A 49 -5.98 9.70 5.08
C GLN A 49 -4.79 10.21 4.26
N ILE A 50 -3.90 10.96 4.92
CA ILE A 50 -2.77 11.62 4.28
C ILE A 50 -1.70 10.63 3.80
N LEU A 51 -1.29 9.68 4.65
CA LEU A 51 -0.21 8.74 4.32
C LEU A 51 -0.61 7.72 3.25
N HIS A 52 -1.90 7.46 3.04
CA HIS A 52 -2.32 6.68 1.87
C HIS A 52 -2.01 7.42 0.56
N GLY A 53 -2.10 8.76 0.54
CA GLY A 53 -1.67 9.54 -0.62
C GLY A 53 -0.17 9.43 -0.92
N SER A 54 0.65 9.28 0.12
CA SER A 54 2.08 8.98 -0.04
C SER A 54 2.35 7.63 -0.69
N LEU A 55 1.43 6.65 -0.66
CA LEU A 55 1.64 5.40 -1.41
C LEU A 55 1.72 5.66 -2.92
N ALA A 56 0.82 6.50 -3.45
CA ALA A 56 0.79 6.79 -4.88
C ALA A 56 1.92 7.73 -5.32
N TYR A 57 2.29 8.72 -4.51
CA TYR A 57 3.17 9.81 -4.92
C TYR A 57 4.46 9.93 -4.11
N GLY A 58 4.71 9.01 -3.18
CA GLY A 58 5.88 9.02 -2.31
C GLY A 58 6.05 10.34 -1.57
N ARG A 59 7.29 10.87 -1.62
CA ARG A 59 7.66 12.16 -1.01
C ARG A 59 7.11 13.38 -1.76
N ALA A 60 6.66 13.21 -3.01
CA ALA A 60 6.09 14.29 -3.80
C ALA A 60 4.63 14.60 -3.45
N PHE A 61 3.99 13.78 -2.60
CA PHE A 61 2.59 13.98 -2.23
C PHE A 61 2.39 15.32 -1.47
N PRO A 62 1.68 16.29 -2.06
CA PRO A 62 1.51 17.60 -1.46
C PRO A 62 0.38 17.56 -0.43
N VAL A 63 0.65 18.12 0.75
CA VAL A 63 -0.36 18.31 1.79
C VAL A 63 -0.35 19.77 2.20
N MET A 64 -1.52 20.36 2.36
CA MET A 64 -1.61 21.72 2.87
C MET A 64 -1.47 21.74 4.39
N HIS A 65 -0.52 22.51 4.90
CA HIS A 65 -0.33 22.79 6.32
C HIS A 65 -0.29 24.31 6.51
N GLU A 66 -1.22 24.85 7.30
CA GLU A 66 -1.32 26.30 7.57
C GLU A 66 -1.31 27.18 6.30
N GLY A 67 -1.95 26.69 5.23
CA GLY A 67 -2.04 27.40 3.95
C GLY A 67 -0.81 27.29 3.04
N GLN A 68 0.21 26.50 3.40
CA GLN A 68 1.37 26.21 2.57
C GLN A 68 1.43 24.72 2.19
N PRO A 69 1.85 24.38 0.96
CA PRO A 69 2.10 22.99 0.58
C PRO A 69 3.37 22.48 1.29
N ILE A 70 3.28 21.30 1.89
CA ILE A 70 4.39 20.61 2.54
C ILE A 70 4.57 19.19 1.95
N PRO A 71 5.82 18.71 1.81
CA PRO A 71 6.11 17.30 1.60
C PRO A 71 5.88 16.53 2.91
N VAL A 72 4.80 15.73 2.98
CA VAL A 72 4.35 15.19 4.28
C VAL A 72 5.38 14.30 4.98
N ILE A 73 6.12 13.47 4.25
CA ILE A 73 7.12 12.59 4.87
C ILE A 73 8.23 13.42 5.54
N ASP A 74 8.63 14.53 4.91
CA ASP A 74 9.68 15.40 5.44
C ASP A 74 9.15 16.25 6.60
N TYR A 75 7.90 16.73 6.52
CA TYR A 75 7.23 17.36 7.64
C TYR A 75 7.19 16.46 8.88
N LEU A 76 6.85 15.17 8.72
CA LEU A 76 6.85 14.21 9.82
C LEU A 76 8.28 13.90 10.31
N ALA A 77 9.26 13.83 9.41
CA ALA A 77 10.67 13.63 9.74
C ALA A 77 11.23 14.78 10.61
N GLU A 78 10.79 16.01 10.37
CA GLU A 78 11.18 17.20 11.13
C GLU A 78 10.40 17.39 12.45
N GLY A 79 9.55 16.42 12.83
CA GLY A 79 8.77 16.44 14.07
C GLY A 79 7.43 17.16 13.94
N GLY A 80 6.97 17.35 12.71
CA GLY A 80 5.63 17.81 12.39
C GLY A 80 4.57 16.95 13.07
N ARG A 81 3.50 17.60 13.51
CA ARG A 81 2.38 16.96 14.20
C ARG A 81 1.16 16.91 13.31
N MET A 82 0.45 15.79 13.35
CA MET A 82 -0.86 15.66 12.74
C MET A 82 -1.71 14.66 13.52
N ASN A 83 -3.03 14.82 13.43
CA ASN A 83 -3.97 13.89 14.04
C ASN A 83 -3.69 12.46 13.56
N GLY A 84 -3.53 11.49 14.46
CA GLY A 84 -3.25 10.09 14.12
C GLY A 84 -1.79 9.74 13.80
N TRP A 85 -0.87 10.70 13.75
CA TRP A 85 0.57 10.39 13.73
C TRP A 85 1.09 10.26 15.16
N THR A 86 0.85 9.10 15.76
CA THR A 86 1.20 8.82 17.15
C THR A 86 2.44 7.93 17.22
N ILE A 87 3.58 8.55 17.50
CA ILE A 87 4.88 7.87 17.66
C ILE A 87 5.38 8.03 19.09
N GLU A 88 5.87 6.95 19.69
CA GLU A 88 6.49 6.94 21.02
C GLU A 88 7.90 6.36 21.00
N ARG A 89 8.66 6.65 22.06
CA ARG A 89 9.94 5.97 22.33
C ARG A 89 9.67 4.50 22.69
N GLY A 90 10.29 3.60 21.95
CA GLY A 90 10.22 2.15 22.12
C GLY A 90 11.25 1.59 23.10
N PHE A 91 11.63 0.34 22.89
CA PHE A 91 12.61 -0.37 23.71
C PHE A 91 14.03 0.15 23.50
N LYS A 92 14.90 -0.06 24.49
CA LYS A 92 16.34 0.15 24.33
C LYS A 92 16.89 -0.84 23.30
N LEU A 93 17.56 -0.32 22.29
CA LEU A 93 18.18 -1.08 21.23
C LEU A 93 19.66 -1.32 21.54
N GLN A 94 20.22 -2.36 20.94
CA GLN A 94 21.67 -2.54 20.97
C GLN A 94 22.33 -1.40 20.17
N SER A 95 23.15 -0.60 20.84
CA SER A 95 23.98 0.41 20.20
C SER A 95 25.32 -0.22 19.79
N LYS A 96 25.82 0.13 18.61
CA LYS A 96 27.21 -0.16 18.21
C LYS A 96 28.21 0.76 18.93
N GLU A 97 27.75 1.89 19.43
CA GLU A 97 28.56 2.85 20.18
C GLU A 97 28.32 2.66 21.68
N GLU A 98 29.36 2.24 22.40
CA GLU A 98 29.34 2.12 23.86
C GLU A 98 29.02 3.47 24.51
N GLY A 99 28.13 3.46 25.51
CA GLY A 99 27.80 4.65 26.31
C GLY A 99 26.76 5.60 25.71
N LYS A 100 26.25 5.37 24.49
CA LYS A 100 25.08 6.08 23.96
C LYS A 100 23.81 5.26 24.13
N ASP A 101 22.81 5.87 24.75
CA ASP A 101 21.47 5.32 24.76
C ASP A 101 20.88 5.36 23.33
N ASN A 102 20.40 4.20 22.86
CA ASN A 102 19.73 4.05 21.59
C ASN A 102 18.37 3.40 21.84
N PHE A 103 17.30 3.95 21.28
CA PHE A 103 15.93 3.49 21.50
C PHE A 103 15.21 3.28 20.17
N GLY A 104 14.22 2.40 20.16
CA GLY A 104 13.36 2.20 19.01
C GLY A 104 12.36 3.33 18.83
N MET A 105 11.92 3.54 17.59
CA MET A 105 10.78 4.39 17.27
C MET A 105 9.55 3.51 17.11
N ARG A 106 8.50 3.73 17.90
CA ARG A 106 7.29 2.88 17.83
C ARG A 106 6.08 3.69 17.37
N ALA A 107 5.44 3.21 16.31
CA ALA A 107 4.10 3.66 15.94
C ALA A 107 3.05 3.00 16.85
N VAL A 108 2.15 3.81 17.43
CA VAL A 108 1.05 3.31 18.25
C VAL A 108 -0.11 2.88 17.35
N THR A 109 -0.58 1.64 17.52
CA THR A 109 -1.75 1.15 16.80
C THR A 109 -3.03 1.72 17.44
N GLU A 110 -3.90 2.29 16.61
CA GLU A 110 -5.18 2.92 16.95
C GLU A 110 -6.34 2.30 16.15
N PRO A 111 -6.73 1.03 16.42
CA PRO A 111 -7.73 0.32 15.62
C PRO A 111 -9.07 1.03 15.58
N GLY A 112 -9.73 1.03 14.42
CA GLY A 112 -11.10 1.53 14.25
C GLY A 112 -11.26 3.06 14.22
N THR A 113 -10.19 3.84 14.39
CA THR A 113 -10.27 5.31 14.41
C THR A 113 -10.36 5.95 13.02
N ARG A 114 -9.80 5.29 12.00
CA ARG A 114 -9.50 5.88 10.67
C ARG A 114 -8.72 7.20 10.75
N ALA A 115 -8.07 7.45 11.88
CA ALA A 115 -7.24 8.63 12.12
C ALA A 115 -5.76 8.23 12.18
N GLY A 116 -5.43 7.26 13.04
CA GLY A 116 -4.08 6.72 13.21
C GLY A 116 -3.85 5.38 12.52
N GLN A 117 -2.72 4.74 12.87
CA GLN A 117 -2.34 3.43 12.32
C GLN A 117 -3.37 2.37 12.74
N GLY A 118 -4.18 1.88 11.80
CA GLY A 118 -5.26 0.94 12.10
C GLY A 118 -4.76 -0.49 12.34
N HIS A 119 -3.65 -0.86 11.73
CA HIS A 119 -3.05 -2.19 11.78
C HIS A 119 -1.63 -2.12 12.30
N TYR A 120 -1.14 -3.19 12.93
CA TYR A 120 0.26 -3.25 13.35
C TYR A 120 1.19 -3.00 12.15
N ASP A 121 2.17 -2.13 12.35
CA ASP A 121 3.24 -1.80 11.40
C ASP A 121 2.81 -1.15 10.07
N GLN A 122 1.58 -0.64 9.97
CA GLN A 122 1.08 0.07 8.77
C GLN A 122 1.98 1.23 8.33
N TRP A 123 2.46 2.06 9.26
CA TRP A 123 3.37 3.18 8.96
C TRP A 123 4.71 2.69 8.44
N LEU A 124 5.24 1.59 8.97
CA LEU A 124 6.46 0.98 8.42
C LEU A 124 6.22 0.53 6.96
N ALA A 125 5.09 -0.12 6.68
CA ALA A 125 4.73 -0.56 5.35
C ALA A 125 4.53 0.59 4.34
N ILE A 126 3.95 1.72 4.76
CA ILE A 126 3.81 2.89 3.90
C ILE A 126 5.17 3.52 3.63
N LEU A 127 5.94 3.82 4.69
CA LEU A 127 7.25 4.48 4.55
C LEU A 127 8.25 3.63 3.77
N SER A 128 8.19 2.30 3.88
CA SER A 128 9.04 1.39 3.10
C SER A 128 8.73 1.43 1.60
N GLN A 129 7.48 1.69 1.24
CA GLN A 129 7.03 1.87 -0.15
C GLN A 129 7.30 3.29 -0.67
N CYS A 130 7.52 4.26 0.22
CA CYS A 130 7.93 5.62 -0.13
C CYS A 130 9.45 5.80 -0.24
N ASP A 131 10.21 4.70 -0.34
CA ASP A 131 11.69 4.70 -0.47
C ASP A 131 12.45 5.46 0.63
N VAL A 132 11.91 5.51 1.85
CA VAL A 132 12.61 6.12 2.99
C VAL A 132 13.88 5.31 3.31
N PRO A 133 15.09 5.90 3.27
CA PRO A 133 16.33 5.16 3.47
C PRO A 133 16.56 4.82 4.95
N PRO A 134 17.37 3.79 5.28
CA PRO A 134 17.59 3.33 6.66
C PRO A 134 18.14 4.40 7.63
N ASP A 135 18.85 5.40 7.12
CA ASP A 135 19.47 6.50 7.86
C ASP A 135 18.60 7.76 7.93
N ALA A 136 17.45 7.79 7.24
CA ALA A 136 16.50 8.89 7.36
C ALA A 136 16.09 9.11 8.82
N THR A 137 16.08 10.36 9.26
CA THR A 137 15.84 10.73 10.65
C THR A 137 14.40 11.19 10.88
N PHE A 138 13.87 10.90 12.07
CA PHE A 138 12.57 11.35 12.54
C PHE A 138 12.68 11.98 13.92
N VAL A 139 12.25 13.22 14.06
CA VAL A 139 12.21 13.93 15.35
C VAL A 139 10.90 13.58 16.07
N VAL A 140 10.99 13.06 17.29
CA VAL A 140 9.84 12.68 18.12
C VAL A 140 10.06 13.19 19.53
N GLY A 141 9.40 14.31 19.85
CA GLY A 141 9.60 14.99 21.13
C GLY A 141 11.07 15.47 21.26
N PRO A 142 11.80 15.10 22.33
CA PRO A 142 13.21 15.45 22.49
C PRO A 142 14.17 14.50 21.77
N ASP A 143 13.67 13.42 21.17
CA ASP A 143 14.50 12.37 20.57
C ASP A 143 14.57 12.50 19.05
N THR A 144 15.71 12.11 18.49
CA THR A 144 15.86 11.88 17.05
C THR A 144 16.09 10.38 16.83
N PHE A 145 15.22 9.77 16.04
CA PHE A 145 15.32 8.37 15.62
C PHE A 145 15.76 8.28 14.16
N THR A 146 16.16 7.08 13.73
CA THR A 146 16.38 6.72 12.33
C THR A 146 15.33 5.71 11.87
N MET A 147 15.16 5.55 10.56
CA MET A 147 14.34 4.48 10.00
C MET A 147 14.82 3.10 10.47
N THR A 148 16.13 2.93 10.67
CA THR A 148 16.70 1.73 11.29
C THR A 148 16.17 1.50 12.71
N ASN A 149 16.03 2.56 13.52
CA ASN A 149 15.42 2.43 14.86
C ASN A 149 13.96 1.97 14.77
N PHE A 150 13.21 2.43 13.78
CA PHE A 150 11.82 1.99 13.56
C PHE A 150 11.76 0.50 13.16
N VAL A 151 12.55 0.11 12.16
CA VAL A 151 12.63 -1.27 11.67
C VAL A 151 13.02 -2.23 12.80
N GLN A 152 14.02 -1.89 13.60
CA GLN A 152 14.44 -2.70 14.76
C GLN A 152 13.36 -2.77 15.83
N GLN A 153 12.61 -1.69 16.05
CA GLN A 153 11.50 -1.68 17.00
C GLN A 153 10.38 -2.64 16.58
N VAL A 154 10.04 -2.68 15.29
CA VAL A 154 9.05 -3.62 14.73
C VAL A 154 9.47 -5.08 14.93
N GLN A 155 10.76 -5.39 14.77
CA GLN A 155 11.29 -6.73 15.07
C GLN A 155 11.12 -7.10 16.56
N LEU A 156 11.34 -6.15 17.47
CA LEU A 156 11.15 -6.38 18.90
C LEU A 156 9.67 -6.49 19.30
N ASP A 157 8.78 -5.82 18.60
CA ASP A 157 7.35 -5.81 18.86
C ASP A 157 6.59 -6.97 18.18
N THR A 158 7.25 -7.87 17.43
CA THR A 158 6.57 -8.90 16.62
C THR A 158 5.54 -9.73 17.41
N SER A 159 5.87 -10.22 18.63
CA SER A 159 4.89 -10.96 19.46
C SER A 159 3.77 -10.10 20.06
N ARG A 160 3.83 -8.76 19.98
CA ARG A 160 2.75 -7.88 20.45
C ARG A 160 1.57 -7.84 19.47
N ASN A 161 1.80 -8.24 18.21
CA ASN A 161 0.75 -8.37 17.22
C ASN A 161 -0.10 -9.62 17.51
N HIS A 162 -1.04 -9.46 18.45
CA HIS A 162 -1.97 -10.51 18.89
C HIS A 162 -3.06 -10.82 17.86
N LEU A 163 -3.30 -9.91 16.92
CA LEU A 163 -4.18 -10.14 15.76
C LEU A 163 -3.57 -11.14 14.77
N ARG A 164 -2.25 -11.38 14.89
CA ARG A 164 -1.44 -12.19 13.99
C ARG A 164 -1.47 -11.71 12.55
N GLU A 165 -1.87 -10.46 12.29
CA GLU A 165 -1.94 -9.90 10.95
C GLU A 165 -0.59 -9.25 10.61
N PHE A 166 0.30 -9.99 9.96
CA PHE A 166 1.68 -9.62 9.66
C PHE A 166 1.89 -9.11 8.24
N SER A 167 0.81 -8.89 7.46
CA SER A 167 0.89 -8.36 6.10
C SER A 167 1.73 -7.07 6.02
N TRP A 168 1.47 -6.05 6.85
CA TRP A 168 2.26 -4.81 6.87
C TRP A 168 3.67 -5.01 7.42
N THR A 169 3.83 -5.85 8.45
CA THR A 169 5.16 -6.23 8.96
C THR A 169 6.01 -6.83 7.84
N LEU A 170 5.42 -7.72 7.03
CA LEU A 170 6.08 -8.40 5.92
C LEU A 170 6.44 -7.43 4.80
N ILE A 171 5.52 -6.54 4.40
CA ILE A 171 5.78 -5.45 3.43
C ILE A 171 6.95 -4.59 3.90
N GLY A 172 6.89 -4.14 5.16
CA GLY A 172 7.89 -3.31 5.80
C GLY A 172 9.27 -3.95 5.85
N LEU A 173 9.39 -5.10 6.52
CA LEU A 173 10.67 -5.76 6.77
C LEU A 173 11.31 -6.28 5.48
N THR A 174 10.53 -6.74 4.50
CA THR A 174 11.05 -7.19 3.19
C THR A 174 11.79 -6.08 2.45
N LYS A 175 11.43 -4.81 2.66
CA LYS A 175 12.19 -3.69 2.07
C LYS A 175 13.63 -3.65 2.59
N TYR A 176 13.79 -3.82 3.90
CA TYR A 176 15.05 -3.56 4.61
C TYR A 176 15.92 -4.81 4.82
N PHE A 177 15.35 -6.01 4.78
CA PHE A 177 16.07 -7.26 5.08
C PHE A 177 15.97 -8.31 3.96
N PRO A 178 16.97 -9.19 3.81
CA PRO A 178 16.85 -10.36 2.93
C PRO A 178 15.82 -11.37 3.48
N THR A 179 15.35 -12.27 2.63
CA THR A 179 14.25 -13.19 2.96
C THR A 179 14.65 -14.36 3.88
N ASP A 180 15.94 -14.55 4.13
CA ASP A 180 16.51 -15.49 5.11
C ASP A 180 16.81 -14.82 6.47
N HIS A 181 16.46 -13.54 6.62
CA HIS A 181 16.67 -12.80 7.85
C HIS A 181 15.85 -13.37 9.01
N SER A 182 16.47 -13.42 10.18
CA SER A 182 15.88 -13.88 11.43
C SER A 182 16.22 -12.95 12.59
N TRP A 183 15.35 -12.92 13.60
CA TRP A 183 15.52 -12.11 14.80
C TRP A 183 14.89 -12.76 16.02
N THR A 184 15.22 -12.22 17.18
CA THR A 184 14.56 -12.54 18.45
C THR A 184 13.82 -11.31 18.90
N ASP A 185 12.53 -11.45 19.22
CA ASP A 185 11.73 -10.34 19.72
C ASP A 185 11.93 -10.09 21.22
N ILE A 186 11.20 -9.14 21.79
CA ILE A 186 11.32 -8.80 23.21
C ILE A 186 10.87 -9.92 24.17
N SER A 187 10.07 -10.88 23.69
CA SER A 187 9.63 -12.05 24.49
C SER A 187 10.66 -13.18 24.50
N GLY A 188 11.75 -13.05 23.72
CA GLY A 188 12.73 -14.11 23.53
C GLY A 188 12.33 -15.12 22.44
N LYS A 189 11.22 -14.89 21.74
CA LYS A 189 10.78 -15.76 20.64
C LYS A 189 11.56 -15.44 19.38
N LYS A 190 12.01 -16.50 18.68
CA LYS A 190 12.66 -16.39 17.38
C LYS A 190 11.62 -16.25 16.27
N TRP A 191 11.94 -15.40 15.31
CA TRP A 191 11.14 -15.10 14.13
C TRP A 191 12.04 -14.99 12.90
N SER A 192 11.44 -15.10 11.73
CA SER A 192 12.06 -14.91 10.43
C SER A 192 11.05 -14.36 9.43
N ILE A 193 11.53 -13.83 8.31
CA ILE A 193 10.64 -13.41 7.22
C ILE A 193 9.80 -14.61 6.72
N ALA A 194 10.39 -15.81 6.72
CA ALA A 194 9.70 -17.05 6.39
C ALA A 194 8.56 -17.37 7.39
N ASP A 195 8.76 -17.15 8.69
CA ASP A 195 7.70 -17.35 9.70
C ASP A 195 6.52 -16.40 9.47
N LEU A 196 6.79 -15.14 9.13
CA LEU A 196 5.73 -14.17 8.80
C LEU A 196 4.96 -14.61 7.56
N ALA A 197 5.67 -15.00 6.50
CA ALA A 197 5.05 -15.49 5.26
C ALA A 197 4.19 -16.74 5.51
N GLN A 198 4.68 -17.69 6.31
CA GLN A 198 3.96 -18.91 6.67
C GLN A 198 2.63 -18.59 7.38
N ILE A 199 2.67 -17.69 8.38
CA ILE A 199 1.46 -17.29 9.12
C ILE A 199 0.45 -16.60 8.21
N GLU A 200 0.92 -15.76 7.30
CA GLU A 200 0.06 -15.10 6.33
C GLU A 200 -0.62 -16.11 5.40
N ILE A 201 0.11 -17.10 4.87
CA ILE A 201 -0.47 -18.17 4.04
C ILE A 201 -1.53 -18.96 4.82
N GLU A 202 -1.22 -19.35 6.06
CA GLU A 202 -2.13 -20.13 6.92
C GLU A 202 -3.45 -19.41 7.24
N GLN A 203 -3.44 -18.08 7.33
CA GLN A 203 -4.66 -17.31 7.55
C GLN A 203 -5.61 -17.31 6.34
N GLY A 204 -5.07 -17.55 5.14
CA GLY A 204 -5.83 -17.45 3.89
C GLY A 204 -6.35 -16.03 3.62
N LEU A 205 -7.15 -15.86 2.57
CA LEU A 205 -7.60 -14.52 2.12
C LEU A 205 -8.94 -14.08 2.72
N ALA A 206 -9.81 -15.05 3.08
CA ALA A 206 -11.23 -14.79 3.35
C ALA A 206 -11.52 -13.83 4.52
N ASN A 207 -10.62 -13.76 5.50
CA ASN A 207 -10.76 -12.93 6.71
C ASN A 207 -9.81 -11.72 6.73
N GLY A 208 -9.09 -11.45 5.63
CA GLY A 208 -8.12 -10.34 5.57
C GLY A 208 -8.76 -8.99 5.27
N ALA A 209 -8.13 -7.91 5.75
CA ALA A 209 -8.44 -6.55 5.32
C ALA A 209 -8.37 -6.43 3.79
N CYS A 210 -9.28 -5.66 3.19
CA CYS A 210 -9.36 -5.42 1.74
C CYS A 210 -9.31 -6.73 0.91
N GLY A 211 -10.00 -7.78 1.37
CA GLY A 211 -10.08 -9.07 0.67
C GLY A 211 -8.78 -9.88 0.67
N GLY A 212 -7.83 -9.55 1.55
CA GLY A 212 -6.53 -10.21 1.64
C GLY A 212 -5.50 -9.68 0.63
N THR A 213 -5.74 -8.55 -0.03
CA THR A 213 -4.79 -7.98 -1.01
C THR A 213 -3.47 -7.57 -0.37
N HIS A 214 -3.47 -6.95 0.82
CA HIS A 214 -2.23 -6.59 1.51
C HIS A 214 -1.37 -7.81 1.88
N ARG A 215 -2.00 -8.94 2.16
CA ARG A 215 -1.34 -10.23 2.37
C ARG A 215 -0.63 -10.70 1.11
N LEU A 216 -1.35 -10.68 -0.01
CA LEU A 216 -0.78 -11.03 -1.31
C LEU A 216 0.32 -10.06 -1.72
N ILE A 217 0.20 -8.77 -1.43
CA ILE A 217 1.24 -7.76 -1.67
C ILE A 217 2.50 -8.09 -0.85
N GLY A 218 2.37 -8.34 0.46
CA GLY A 218 3.50 -8.72 1.31
C GLY A 218 4.20 -10.00 0.84
N LEU A 219 3.43 -11.05 0.53
CA LEU A 219 3.96 -12.31 0.00
C LEU A 219 4.65 -12.11 -1.36
N THR A 220 4.05 -11.32 -2.25
CA THR A 220 4.60 -11.02 -3.58
C THR A 220 5.91 -10.25 -3.47
N MET A 221 5.97 -9.22 -2.62
CA MET A 221 7.21 -8.46 -2.38
C MET A 221 8.32 -9.37 -1.86
N ALA A 222 8.02 -10.25 -0.91
CA ALA A 222 8.98 -11.18 -0.34
C ALA A 222 9.46 -12.19 -1.38
N LEU A 223 8.55 -12.77 -2.16
CA LEU A 223 8.86 -13.72 -3.22
C LEU A 223 9.70 -13.09 -4.33
N ASN A 224 9.35 -11.88 -4.79
CA ASN A 224 10.11 -11.13 -5.79
C ASN A 224 11.52 -10.83 -5.31
N ARG A 225 11.68 -10.42 -4.03
CA ARG A 225 12.99 -10.21 -3.42
C ARG A 225 13.81 -11.50 -3.39
N ARG A 226 13.18 -12.62 -3.03
CA ARG A 226 13.83 -13.94 -2.99
C ARG A 226 14.30 -14.38 -4.38
N LYS A 227 13.43 -14.27 -5.39
CA LYS A 227 13.74 -14.57 -6.80
C LYS A 227 14.91 -13.71 -7.29
N LYS A 228 14.90 -12.40 -7.01
CA LYS A 228 15.99 -11.48 -7.35
C LYS A 228 17.32 -11.86 -6.68
N ALA A 229 17.28 -12.44 -5.48
CA ALA A 229 18.47 -12.95 -4.79
C ALA A 229 18.95 -14.32 -5.30
N GLY A 230 18.24 -14.96 -6.23
CA GLY A 230 18.58 -16.29 -6.74
C GLY A 230 18.42 -17.41 -5.72
N LEU A 231 17.60 -17.22 -4.68
CA LEU A 231 17.38 -18.20 -3.62
C LEU A 231 16.29 -19.22 -4.01
N PRO A 232 16.36 -20.48 -3.53
CA PRO A 232 15.41 -21.54 -3.92
C PRO A 232 13.96 -21.23 -3.53
N ILE A 233 13.00 -21.51 -4.42
CA ILE A 233 11.57 -21.37 -4.15
C ILE A 233 11.02 -22.72 -3.70
N GLU A 234 11.18 -23.02 -2.41
CA GLU A 234 10.81 -24.28 -1.77
C GLU A 234 10.09 -24.02 -0.44
N GLY A 235 9.32 -25.00 0.04
CA GLY A 235 8.55 -24.88 1.29
C GLY A 235 7.58 -23.69 1.25
N VAL A 236 7.60 -22.86 2.29
CA VAL A 236 6.76 -21.65 2.42
C VAL A 236 6.79 -20.74 1.18
N TRP A 237 7.91 -20.71 0.45
CA TRP A 237 8.04 -19.86 -0.74
C TRP A 237 7.33 -20.45 -1.95
N ALA A 238 7.30 -21.78 -2.07
CA ALA A 238 6.50 -22.47 -3.07
C ALA A 238 5.00 -22.34 -2.74
N ASP A 239 4.63 -22.45 -1.46
CA ASP A 239 3.26 -22.23 -1.00
C ASP A 239 2.79 -20.79 -1.26
N ALA A 240 3.66 -19.79 -1.02
CA ALA A 240 3.40 -18.39 -1.36
C ALA A 240 3.19 -18.21 -2.87
N GLU A 241 4.06 -18.80 -3.69
CA GLU A 241 3.94 -18.74 -5.15
C GLU A 241 2.63 -19.36 -5.63
N GLN A 242 2.26 -20.52 -5.09
CA GLN A 242 0.99 -21.17 -5.40
C GLN A 242 -0.20 -20.26 -5.07
N LEU A 243 -0.27 -19.72 -3.85
CA LEU A 243 -1.37 -18.83 -3.43
C LEU A 243 -1.46 -17.59 -4.32
N ILE A 244 -0.32 -17.01 -4.72
CA ILE A 244 -0.27 -15.86 -5.63
C ILE A 244 -0.82 -16.22 -7.01
N GLN A 245 -0.42 -17.35 -7.59
CA GLN A 245 -0.88 -17.79 -8.91
C GLN A 245 -2.37 -18.16 -8.92
N GLU A 246 -2.86 -18.80 -7.86
CA GLU A 246 -4.28 -19.06 -7.66
C GLU A 246 -5.08 -17.75 -7.59
N SER A 247 -4.55 -16.75 -6.88
CA SER A 247 -5.19 -15.43 -6.74
C SER A 247 -5.20 -14.65 -8.05
N ILE A 248 -4.12 -14.71 -8.84
CA ILE A 248 -4.09 -14.14 -10.21
C ILE A 248 -5.16 -14.80 -11.09
N THR A 249 -5.24 -16.13 -11.05
CA THR A 249 -6.21 -16.90 -11.82
C THR A 249 -7.64 -16.52 -11.43
N ALA A 250 -7.93 -16.43 -10.13
CA ALA A 250 -9.22 -16.02 -9.60
C ALA A 250 -9.57 -14.57 -10.02
N ALA A 251 -8.64 -13.63 -9.90
CA ALA A 251 -8.85 -12.23 -10.30
C ALA A 251 -9.23 -12.12 -11.78
N ARG A 252 -8.51 -12.84 -12.66
CA ARG A 252 -8.81 -12.89 -14.09
C ARG A 252 -10.17 -13.54 -14.37
N GLN A 253 -10.46 -14.68 -13.73
CA GLN A 253 -11.71 -15.41 -13.91
C GLN A 253 -12.93 -14.60 -13.43
N TYR A 254 -12.77 -13.79 -12.39
CA TYR A 254 -13.85 -13.02 -11.75
C TYR A 254 -13.92 -11.57 -12.23
N GLN A 255 -13.12 -11.18 -13.24
CA GLN A 255 -13.22 -9.87 -13.85
C GLN A 255 -14.60 -9.67 -14.51
N ASN A 256 -15.22 -8.54 -14.25
CA ASN A 256 -16.51 -8.17 -14.80
C ASN A 256 -16.40 -7.80 -16.30
N PRO A 257 -17.50 -7.91 -17.08
CA PRO A 257 -17.49 -7.57 -18.50
C PRO A 257 -17.11 -6.12 -18.84
N ASN A 258 -17.16 -5.20 -17.88
CA ASN A 258 -16.72 -3.80 -18.03
C ASN A 258 -15.24 -3.58 -17.62
N GLY A 259 -14.50 -4.64 -17.31
CA GLY A 259 -13.09 -4.57 -16.88
C GLY A 259 -12.88 -4.41 -15.38
N ALA A 260 -13.92 -4.08 -14.59
CA ALA A 260 -13.81 -4.01 -13.13
C ALA A 260 -13.39 -5.35 -12.54
N LEU A 261 -12.55 -5.33 -11.50
CA LEU A 261 -12.24 -6.53 -10.74
C LEU A 261 -13.32 -6.74 -9.66
N SER A 262 -13.53 -7.99 -9.27
CA SER A 262 -14.65 -8.37 -8.41
C SER A 262 -14.68 -7.61 -7.09
N VAL A 263 -15.85 -7.15 -6.65
CA VAL A 263 -16.03 -6.60 -5.30
C VAL A 263 -15.91 -7.67 -4.20
N ASN A 264 -15.94 -8.95 -4.56
CA ASN A 264 -15.61 -10.08 -3.68
C ASN A 264 -14.13 -10.54 -3.85
N TYR A 265 -13.29 -9.71 -4.48
CA TYR A 265 -11.87 -9.98 -4.72
C TYR A 265 -11.64 -11.34 -5.40
N PHE A 266 -11.02 -12.28 -4.68
CA PHE A 266 -10.60 -13.60 -5.17
C PHE A 266 -11.58 -14.72 -4.80
N GLN A 267 -12.74 -14.41 -4.21
CA GLN A 267 -13.65 -15.45 -3.69
C GLN A 267 -14.70 -15.89 -4.72
N ARG A 268 -15.24 -14.95 -5.50
CA ARG A 268 -16.27 -15.17 -6.53
C ARG A 268 -16.44 -13.93 -7.41
N PRO A 269 -17.14 -14.02 -8.55
CA PRO A 269 -17.58 -12.85 -9.31
C PRO A 269 -18.47 -11.91 -8.49
N GLY A 270 -18.44 -10.62 -8.79
CA GLY A 270 -19.31 -9.63 -8.16
C GLY A 270 -19.07 -8.21 -8.64
N SER A 271 -20.13 -7.40 -8.61
CA SER A 271 -20.11 -5.97 -8.95
C SER A 271 -20.97 -5.20 -7.96
N SER A 272 -20.65 -3.93 -7.72
CA SER A 272 -21.47 -3.02 -6.91
C SER A 272 -22.08 -1.89 -7.76
N PRO A 273 -23.27 -1.37 -7.44
CA PRO A 273 -23.72 -0.09 -7.99
C PRO A 273 -22.94 1.11 -7.43
N ASP A 274 -22.22 0.94 -6.31
CA ASP A 274 -21.38 1.99 -5.73
C ASP A 274 -20.03 2.07 -6.44
N LEU A 275 -19.77 3.19 -7.13
CA LEU A 275 -18.52 3.43 -7.82
C LEU A 275 -17.31 3.46 -6.86
N ALA A 276 -17.49 3.94 -5.63
CA ALA A 276 -16.41 4.00 -4.65
C ALA A 276 -15.98 2.59 -4.20
N GLU A 277 -16.95 1.68 -4.03
CA GLU A 277 -16.66 0.28 -3.70
C GLU A 277 -15.89 -0.41 -4.84
N ASN A 278 -16.35 -0.26 -6.10
CA ASN A 278 -15.64 -0.85 -7.24
C ASN A 278 -14.25 -0.22 -7.45
N LEU A 279 -14.10 1.09 -7.21
CA LEU A 279 -12.81 1.78 -7.27
C LEU A 279 -11.85 1.17 -6.26
N GLY A 280 -12.30 1.01 -5.00
CA GLY A 280 -11.51 0.41 -3.94
C GLY A 280 -11.10 -1.02 -4.27
N THR A 281 -12.03 -1.90 -4.64
CA THR A 281 -11.70 -3.31 -4.89
C THR A 281 -10.85 -3.50 -6.14
N THR A 282 -11.14 -2.76 -7.22
CA THR A 282 -10.33 -2.79 -8.44
C THR A 282 -8.94 -2.22 -8.21
N GLY A 283 -8.84 -1.14 -7.44
CA GLY A 283 -7.59 -0.51 -7.03
C GLY A 283 -6.66 -1.46 -6.28
N HIS A 284 -7.12 -2.02 -5.16
CA HIS A 284 -6.33 -2.96 -4.36
C HIS A 284 -5.93 -4.22 -5.14
N THR A 285 -6.82 -4.72 -6.02
CA THR A 285 -6.50 -5.91 -6.80
C THR A 285 -5.49 -5.59 -7.91
N LEU A 286 -5.60 -4.43 -8.57
CA LEU A 286 -4.61 -3.99 -9.56
C LEU A 286 -3.24 -3.70 -8.91
N GLU A 287 -3.22 -3.15 -7.70
CA GLU A 287 -2.00 -2.94 -6.91
C GLU A 287 -1.26 -4.27 -6.69
N PHE A 288 -1.97 -5.30 -6.23
CA PHE A 288 -1.43 -6.66 -6.13
C PHE A 288 -0.93 -7.18 -7.49
N LEU A 289 -1.76 -7.13 -8.53
CA LEU A 289 -1.42 -7.66 -9.85
C LEU A 289 -0.18 -6.97 -10.45
N SER A 290 -0.03 -5.66 -10.24
CA SER A 290 1.11 -4.87 -10.72
C SER A 290 2.44 -5.32 -10.12
N LEU A 291 2.40 -5.91 -8.93
CA LEU A 291 3.58 -6.49 -8.28
C LEU A 291 3.80 -7.95 -8.66
N ALA A 292 2.72 -8.72 -8.87
CA ALA A 292 2.76 -10.17 -8.98
C ALA A 292 2.95 -10.69 -10.41
N LEU A 293 2.42 -9.97 -11.40
CA LEU A 293 2.53 -10.32 -12.80
C LEU A 293 3.92 -9.97 -13.37
N ASP A 294 4.36 -10.77 -14.34
CA ASP A 294 5.51 -10.41 -15.16
C ASP A 294 5.15 -9.31 -16.18
N ASP A 295 6.17 -8.77 -16.86
CA ASP A 295 5.99 -7.62 -17.77
C ASP A 295 5.12 -7.94 -18.99
N GLU A 296 5.04 -9.21 -19.42
CA GLU A 296 4.21 -9.61 -20.56
C GLU A 296 2.76 -9.82 -20.11
N GLN A 297 2.55 -10.45 -18.96
CA GLN A 297 1.24 -10.61 -18.34
C GLN A 297 0.59 -9.27 -18.02
N LEU A 298 1.36 -8.26 -17.56
CA LEU A 298 0.84 -6.91 -17.32
C LEU A 298 0.33 -6.22 -18.59
N LYS A 299 0.85 -6.60 -19.75
CA LYS A 299 0.40 -6.10 -21.05
C LYS A 299 -0.81 -6.85 -21.59
N GLU A 300 -1.30 -7.89 -20.91
CA GLU A 300 -2.50 -8.59 -21.34
C GLU A 300 -3.74 -7.70 -21.27
N GLU A 301 -4.67 -7.96 -22.18
CA GLU A 301 -5.84 -7.12 -22.39
C GLU A 301 -6.74 -7.01 -21.15
N TRP A 302 -6.87 -8.09 -20.39
CA TRP A 302 -7.68 -8.10 -19.17
C TRP A 302 -7.10 -7.15 -18.10
N VAL A 303 -5.77 -7.00 -18.01
CA VAL A 303 -5.15 -6.05 -17.08
C VAL A 303 -5.36 -4.61 -17.55
N ARG A 304 -5.19 -4.35 -18.87
CA ARG A 304 -5.48 -3.03 -19.47
C ARG A 304 -6.93 -2.61 -19.23
N ARG A 305 -7.87 -3.55 -19.33
CA ARG A 305 -9.29 -3.31 -19.05
C ARG A 305 -9.52 -2.92 -17.58
N ALA A 306 -8.81 -3.53 -16.63
CA ALA A 306 -8.88 -3.13 -15.22
C ALA A 306 -8.32 -1.71 -14.99
N ALA A 307 -7.19 -1.37 -15.60
CA ALA A 307 -6.61 -0.02 -15.52
C ALA A 307 -7.50 1.03 -16.20
N SER A 308 -8.06 0.72 -17.38
CA SER A 308 -9.00 1.57 -18.11
C SER A 308 -10.28 1.83 -17.32
N TYR A 309 -10.82 0.78 -16.67
CA TYR A 309 -11.98 0.89 -15.78
C TYR A 309 -11.70 1.88 -14.64
N GLN A 310 -10.55 1.76 -13.97
CA GLN A 310 -10.19 2.70 -12.91
C GLN A 310 -10.11 4.13 -13.42
N CYS A 311 -9.46 4.37 -14.56
CA CYS A 311 -9.39 5.70 -15.16
C CYS A 311 -10.79 6.29 -15.36
N GLU A 312 -11.73 5.50 -15.87
CA GLU A 312 -13.10 5.95 -16.08
C GLU A 312 -13.83 6.27 -14.77
N VAL A 313 -13.63 5.48 -13.71
CA VAL A 313 -14.21 5.80 -12.40
C VAL A 313 -13.60 7.09 -11.83
N PHE A 314 -12.29 7.30 -11.96
CA PHE A 314 -11.64 8.56 -11.57
C PHE A 314 -12.21 9.77 -12.34
N GLU A 315 -12.34 9.65 -13.67
CA GLU A 315 -12.90 10.68 -14.55
C GLU A 315 -14.34 11.05 -14.14
N ARG A 316 -15.18 10.05 -13.87
CA ARG A 316 -16.59 10.26 -13.47
C ARG A 316 -16.76 10.83 -12.06
N THR A 317 -15.78 10.62 -11.19
CA THR A 317 -15.84 11.03 -9.79
C THR A 317 -15.03 12.29 -9.50
N GLN A 318 -14.52 12.99 -10.52
CA GLN A 318 -13.70 14.21 -10.36
C GLN A 318 -14.32 15.26 -9.42
N GLN A 319 -15.66 15.40 -9.46
CA GLN A 319 -16.41 16.38 -8.67
C GLN A 319 -16.96 15.82 -7.35
N VAL A 320 -16.59 14.59 -6.97
CA VAL A 320 -17.10 13.90 -5.78
C VAL A 320 -15.94 13.58 -4.84
N SER A 321 -16.17 13.79 -3.55
CA SER A 321 -15.25 13.34 -2.50
C SER A 321 -15.33 11.82 -2.35
N LEU A 322 -14.18 11.16 -2.42
CA LEU A 322 -14.06 9.72 -2.24
C LEU A 322 -13.37 9.42 -0.91
N GLU A 323 -13.64 8.25 -0.36
CA GLU A 323 -12.93 7.72 0.80
C GLU A 323 -11.43 7.60 0.45
N CYS A 324 -10.55 8.15 1.30
CA CYS A 324 -9.13 8.33 0.97
C CYS A 324 -8.39 7.00 0.79
N GLY A 325 -8.69 5.97 1.59
CA GLY A 325 -8.07 4.66 1.43
C GLY A 325 -8.37 4.05 0.07
N ALA A 326 -9.65 3.97 -0.29
CA ALA A 326 -10.07 3.46 -1.60
C ALA A 326 -9.48 4.28 -2.76
N LEU A 327 -9.52 5.61 -2.65
CA LEU A 327 -8.99 6.54 -3.65
C LEU A 327 -7.49 6.32 -3.91
N TYR A 328 -6.69 6.33 -2.86
CA TYR A 328 -5.24 6.32 -3.01
C TYR A 328 -4.66 4.93 -3.24
N HIS A 329 -5.32 3.84 -2.82
CA HIS A 329 -4.97 2.49 -3.29
C HIS A 329 -5.28 2.31 -4.78
N ALA A 330 -6.36 2.87 -5.28
CA ALA A 330 -6.63 2.88 -6.72
C ALA A 330 -5.58 3.69 -7.49
N ALA A 331 -5.23 4.89 -6.99
CA ALA A 331 -4.17 5.69 -7.59
C ALA A 331 -2.82 4.96 -7.58
N HIS A 332 -2.45 4.34 -6.45
CA HIS A 332 -1.21 3.60 -6.33
C HIS A 332 -1.17 2.37 -7.24
N GLY A 333 -2.27 1.63 -7.38
CA GLY A 333 -2.39 0.54 -8.36
C GLY A 333 -2.14 1.02 -9.80
N LEU A 334 -2.66 2.19 -10.18
CA LEU A 334 -2.39 2.82 -11.48
C LEU A 334 -0.93 3.27 -11.61
N VAL A 335 -0.32 3.83 -10.57
CA VAL A 335 1.10 4.22 -10.55
C VAL A 335 1.99 3.00 -10.82
N LEU A 336 1.82 1.91 -10.05
CA LEU A 336 2.61 0.70 -10.19
C LEU A 336 2.45 0.07 -11.60
N TYR A 337 1.21 -0.03 -12.08
CA TYR A 337 0.92 -0.51 -13.42
C TYR A 337 1.63 0.34 -14.49
N ARG A 338 1.48 1.66 -14.38
CA ARG A 338 2.01 2.62 -15.34
C ARG A 338 3.53 2.58 -15.39
N GLU A 339 4.18 2.49 -14.24
CA GLU A 339 5.64 2.39 -14.15
C GLU A 339 6.18 1.09 -14.74
N ARG A 340 5.55 -0.04 -14.42
CA ARG A 340 5.97 -1.35 -14.95
C ARG A 340 5.75 -1.48 -16.45
N VAL A 341 4.66 -0.92 -16.99
CA VAL A 341 4.31 -1.08 -18.41
C VAL A 341 4.94 -0.01 -19.31
N TYR A 342 5.02 1.24 -18.84
CA TYR A 342 5.42 2.39 -19.65
C TYR A 342 6.70 3.10 -19.15
N GLY A 343 7.32 2.58 -18.09
CA GLY A 343 8.52 3.14 -17.48
C GLY A 343 8.22 4.17 -16.37
N PRO A 344 9.25 4.51 -15.57
CA PRO A 344 9.10 5.41 -14.43
C PRO A 344 8.64 6.81 -14.86
N ARG A 345 7.95 7.50 -13.95
CA ARG A 345 7.48 8.87 -14.14
C ARG A 345 7.71 9.67 -12.86
N GLU A 346 8.18 10.90 -13.02
CA GLU A 346 8.24 11.86 -11.91
C GLU A 346 6.90 12.56 -11.74
N TYR A 347 6.47 12.70 -10.49
CA TYR A 347 5.25 13.42 -10.12
C TYR A 347 5.65 14.77 -9.51
N SER A 348 5.04 15.84 -10.01
CA SER A 348 5.21 17.19 -9.47
C SER A 348 3.84 17.82 -9.23
N ALA A 349 3.70 18.47 -8.08
CA ALA A 349 2.51 19.23 -7.71
C ALA A 349 2.46 20.63 -8.36
N GLU A 350 3.53 21.06 -9.03
CA GLU A 350 3.63 22.35 -9.75
C GLU A 350 2.86 22.39 -11.07
#